data_AF-A0A6J7HJG6-F1
#
_entry.id   AF-A0A6J7HJG6-F1
#
_cell.length_a   1.000
_cell.length_b   1.000
_cell.length_c   1.000
_cell.angle_alpha   90.00
_cell.angle_beta   90.00
_cell.angle_gamma   90.00
#
_symmetry.space_group_name_H-M   'P 1'
#
loop_
_entity.id
_entity.type
_entity.pdbx_description
1 polymer ?
#
loop_
_entity_poly.entity_id
_entity_poly.type
_entity_poly.pdbx_seq_one_letter_code
_entity_poly.pdbx_strand_id
1 'polypeptide(L)'
;MSDPLFRLVCAPTTLTRSPEGWAVEMLRDGVVAVTADDGGLPAIDDAARTLGTTAISVVRGEASPAEQERTVIAHAGTLALVWMAPTFSTETQEWARKRGPMTLLVEVDGELPADDRRRVERFVAILSGQAA
;
A
#
# COMPACT_ATOMS: atom_id res chain seq x y z
N MET A 1 -20.11 -6.03 5.08
CA MET A 1 -18.70 -5.96 4.65
C MET A 1 -17.87 -6.44 5.81
N SER A 2 -17.01 -7.44 5.60
CA SER A 2 -16.04 -7.84 6.61
C SER A 2 -15.05 -6.70 6.84
N ASP A 3 -14.53 -6.57 8.06
CA ASP A 3 -13.48 -5.61 8.35
C ASP A 3 -12.22 -5.95 7.53
N PRO A 4 -11.55 -4.95 6.93
CA PRO A 4 -10.36 -5.22 6.13
C PRO A 4 -9.23 -5.75 7.00
N LEU A 5 -8.49 -6.74 6.50
CA LEU A 5 -7.38 -7.36 7.21
C LEU A 5 -6.13 -6.48 7.18
N PHE A 6 -5.95 -5.73 6.09
CA PHE A 6 -4.78 -4.90 5.88
C PHE A 6 -5.10 -3.66 5.05
N ARG A 7 -4.16 -2.72 5.09
CA ARG A 7 -4.13 -1.54 4.25
C ARG A 7 -2.91 -1.57 3.35
N LEU A 8 -3.10 -1.34 2.06
CA LEU A 8 -2.04 -0.98 1.13
C LEU A 8 -1.89 0.53 1.06
N VAL A 9 -0.65 1.02 1.15
CA VAL A 9 -0.27 2.39 0.81
C VAL A 9 0.79 2.36 -0.29
N CYS A 10 0.53 2.99 -1.43
CA CYS A 10 1.43 3.03 -2.58
C CYS A 10 1.18 4.25 -3.48
N ALA A 11 2.07 4.49 -4.45
CA ALA A 11 1.79 5.41 -5.54
C ALA A 11 0.76 4.80 -6.51
N PRO A 12 -0.09 5.61 -7.18
CA PRO A 12 -1.04 5.13 -8.19
C PRO A 12 -0.37 4.28 -9.27
N THR A 13 0.83 4.68 -9.71
CA THR A 13 1.60 3.97 -10.75
C THR A 13 1.96 2.53 -10.38
N THR A 14 2.11 2.22 -9.09
CA THR A 14 2.36 0.83 -8.63
C THR A 14 1.17 -0.09 -8.90
N LEU A 15 -0.06 0.45 -8.82
CA LEU A 15 -1.28 -0.31 -9.12
C LEU A 15 -1.43 -0.51 -10.62
N THR A 16 -1.29 0.56 -11.41
CA THR A 16 -1.55 0.55 -12.85
C THR A 16 -0.50 -0.22 -13.64
N ARG A 17 0.73 -0.35 -13.11
CA ARG A 17 1.80 -1.15 -13.71
C ARG A 17 1.90 -2.57 -13.16
N SER A 18 1.05 -2.94 -12.21
CA SER A 18 0.99 -4.34 -11.75
C SER A 18 0.37 -5.25 -12.84
N PRO A 19 0.63 -6.57 -12.80
CA PRO A 19 -0.01 -7.50 -13.73
C PRO A 19 -1.54 -7.38 -13.68
N GLU A 20 -2.19 -7.58 -14.82
CA GLU A 20 -3.64 -7.50 -14.93
C GLU A 20 -4.33 -8.39 -13.89
N GLY A 21 -5.32 -7.82 -13.17
CA GLY A 21 -6.08 -8.51 -12.14
C GLY A 21 -5.37 -8.70 -10.80
N TRP A 22 -4.04 -8.56 -10.73
CA TRP A 22 -3.27 -8.80 -9.50
C TRP A 22 -3.69 -7.90 -8.35
N ALA A 23 -3.77 -6.59 -8.58
CA ALA A 23 -4.13 -5.64 -7.52
C ALA A 23 -5.57 -5.86 -7.02
N VAL A 24 -6.50 -6.21 -7.92
CA VAL A 24 -7.89 -6.53 -7.58
C VAL A 24 -7.97 -7.80 -6.72
N GLU A 25 -7.23 -8.84 -7.08
CA GLU A 25 -7.20 -10.09 -6.32
C GLU A 25 -6.57 -9.90 -4.95
N MET A 26 -5.42 -9.21 -4.88
CA MET A 26 -4.69 -8.97 -3.64
C MET A 26 -5.50 -8.12 -2.66
N LEU A 27 -6.24 -7.11 -3.14
CA LEU A 27 -7.05 -6.22 -2.30
C LEU A 27 -8.43 -6.78 -1.92
N ARG A 28 -8.76 -8.04 -2.23
CA ARG A 28 -10.07 -8.65 -1.86
C ARG A 28 -10.38 -8.54 -0.37
N ASP A 29 -9.38 -8.77 0.48
CA ASP A 29 -9.49 -8.71 1.94
C ASP A 29 -8.87 -7.43 2.52
N GLY A 30 -8.53 -6.45 1.66
CA GLY A 30 -7.78 -5.27 2.03
C GLY A 30 -8.45 -3.97 1.60
N VAL A 31 -7.83 -2.86 2.01
CA VAL A 31 -8.18 -1.52 1.52
C VAL A 31 -6.93 -0.83 1.00
N VAL A 32 -7.10 0.12 0.08
CA VAL A 32 -5.99 0.88 -0.50
C VAL A 32 -6.14 2.37 -0.20
N ALA A 33 -5.01 3.02 0.08
CA ALA A 33 -4.87 4.45 0.03
C ALA A 33 -3.65 4.80 -0.83
N VAL A 34 -3.77 5.80 -1.71
CA VAL A 34 -2.67 6.20 -2.59
C VAL A 34 -1.98 7.46 -2.07
N THR A 35 -0.67 7.54 -2.21
CA THR A 35 0.07 8.81 -2.04
C THR A 35 0.03 9.59 -3.34
N ALA A 36 -0.14 10.91 -3.26
CA ALA A 36 -0.06 11.76 -4.45
C ALA A 36 1.33 11.63 -5.10
N ASP A 37 1.35 11.46 -6.41
CA ASP A 37 2.56 11.49 -7.24
C ASP A 37 2.45 12.61 -8.30
N ASP A 38 3.47 12.76 -9.14
CA ASP A 38 3.52 13.78 -10.19
C ASP A 38 2.41 13.61 -11.26
N GLY A 39 1.74 12.45 -11.30
CA GLY A 39 0.63 12.18 -12.19
C GLY A 39 -0.69 12.82 -11.77
N GLY A 40 -0.79 13.29 -10.52
CA GLY A 40 -1.95 14.02 -10.01
C GLY A 40 -3.27 13.25 -10.09
N LEU A 41 -4.38 13.98 -10.29
CA LEU A 41 -5.73 13.38 -10.33
C LEU A 41 -5.91 12.34 -11.46
N PRO A 42 -5.39 12.52 -12.70
CA PRO A 42 -5.48 11.50 -13.74
C PRO A 42 -4.89 10.15 -13.34
N ALA A 43 -3.73 10.13 -12.67
CA ALA A 43 -3.11 8.89 -12.22
C ALA A 43 -3.96 8.17 -11.14
N ILE A 44 -4.60 8.93 -10.26
CA ILE A 44 -5.54 8.41 -9.25
C ILE A 44 -6.78 7.81 -9.93
N ASP A 45 -7.31 8.48 -10.96
CA ASP A 45 -8.45 7.97 -11.74
C ASP A 45 -8.10 6.68 -12.49
N ASP A 46 -6.92 6.61 -13.10
CA ASP A 46 -6.43 5.38 -13.74
C ASP A 46 -6.33 4.23 -12.73
N ALA A 47 -5.79 4.49 -11.54
CA ALA A 47 -5.73 3.49 -10.47
C ALA A 47 -7.13 3.04 -10.01
N ALA A 48 -8.09 3.95 -9.90
CA ALA A 48 -9.49 3.62 -9.59
C ALA A 48 -10.11 2.71 -10.65
N ARG A 49 -9.86 3.01 -11.92
CA ARG A 49 -10.28 2.17 -13.05
C ARG A 49 -9.61 0.80 -13.03
N THR A 50 -8.30 0.72 -12.77
CA THR A 50 -7.57 -0.56 -12.64
C THR A 50 -8.17 -1.44 -11.54
N LEU A 51 -8.62 -0.83 -10.43
CA LEU A 51 -9.26 -1.55 -9.33
C LEU A 51 -10.77 -1.78 -9.53
N GLY A 52 -11.37 -1.25 -10.59
CA GLY A 52 -12.81 -1.33 -10.82
C GLY A 52 -13.65 -0.62 -9.74
N THR A 53 -13.09 0.39 -9.07
CA THR A 53 -13.77 1.15 -8.01
C THR A 53 -14.12 2.56 -8.49
N THR A 54 -15.19 3.14 -7.93
CA THR A 54 -15.58 4.54 -8.19
C THR A 54 -14.79 5.53 -7.34
N ALA A 55 -14.11 5.08 -6.29
CA ALA A 55 -13.35 5.93 -5.38
C ALA A 55 -12.17 5.19 -4.74
N ILE A 56 -11.07 5.92 -4.52
CA ILE A 56 -9.87 5.48 -3.79
C ILE A 56 -9.54 6.54 -2.72
N SER A 57 -9.10 6.10 -1.54
CA SER A 57 -8.62 7.01 -0.51
C SER A 57 -7.26 7.60 -0.91
N VAL A 58 -7.06 8.89 -0.67
CA VAL A 58 -5.77 9.55 -0.92
C VAL A 58 -5.16 9.93 0.42
N VAL A 59 -3.92 9.50 0.66
CA VAL A 59 -3.14 9.99 1.80
C VAL A 59 -2.79 11.44 1.52
N ARG A 60 -3.08 12.32 2.47
CA ARG A 60 -2.76 13.76 2.37
C ARG A 60 -1.29 13.93 1.99
N GLY A 61 -1.04 14.80 1.00
CA GLY A 61 0.31 15.20 0.62
C GLY A 61 0.93 16.14 1.64
N GLU A 62 2.22 15.96 1.92
CA GLU A 62 2.99 16.78 2.85
C GLU A 62 4.12 17.56 2.15
N ALA A 63 4.69 18.56 2.84
CA ALA A 63 5.74 19.42 2.29
C ALA A 63 7.10 18.70 2.16
N SER A 64 7.29 17.59 2.86
CA SER A 64 8.52 16.81 2.83
C SER A 64 8.26 15.29 2.88
N PRO A 65 9.19 14.46 2.34
CA PRO A 65 9.08 13.00 2.45
C PRO A 65 8.98 12.51 3.91
N ALA A 66 9.73 13.13 4.82
CA ALA A 66 9.70 12.75 6.23
C ALA A 66 8.34 13.04 6.89
N GLU A 67 7.68 14.14 6.54
CA GLU A 67 6.33 14.42 7.00
C GLU A 67 5.33 13.45 6.36
N GLN A 68 5.49 13.14 5.07
CA GLN A 68 4.66 12.17 4.38
C GLN A 68 4.71 10.81 5.08
N GLU A 69 5.90 10.36 5.46
CA GLU A 69 6.07 9.11 6.19
C GLU A 69 5.34 9.12 7.54
N ARG A 70 5.44 10.21 8.31
CA ARG A 70 4.69 10.35 9.58
C ARG A 70 3.18 10.31 9.37
N THR A 71 2.69 10.91 8.30
CA THR A 71 1.27 10.87 7.93
C THR A 71 0.83 9.45 7.58
N VAL A 72 1.63 8.68 6.84
CA VAL A 72 1.33 7.27 6.55
C VAL A 72 1.38 6.41 7.80
N ILE A 73 2.36 6.61 8.68
CA ILE A 73 2.46 5.93 9.99
C ILE A 73 1.19 6.17 10.82
N ALA A 74 0.73 7.42 10.90
CA ALA A 74 -0.51 7.76 11.59
C ALA A 74 -1.74 7.12 10.91
N HIS A 75 -1.75 7.09 9.58
CA HIS A 75 -2.82 6.49 8.78
C HIS A 75 -2.90 4.96 8.92
N ALA A 76 -1.79 4.28 9.24
CA ALA A 76 -1.74 2.82 9.40
C ALA A 76 -2.75 2.32 10.45
N GLY A 77 -2.89 3.06 11.56
CA GLY A 77 -3.81 2.71 12.65
C GLY A 77 -3.52 1.33 13.24
N THR A 78 -4.57 0.54 13.46
CA THR A 78 -4.48 -0.83 14.01
C THR A 78 -4.34 -1.92 12.95
N LEU A 79 -4.61 -1.62 11.67
CA LEU A 79 -4.55 -2.60 10.59
C LEU A 79 -3.11 -2.99 10.26
N ALA A 80 -2.94 -4.20 9.73
CA ALA A 80 -1.69 -4.56 9.07
C ALA A 80 -1.45 -3.60 7.90
N LEU A 81 -0.20 -3.23 7.67
CA LEU A 81 0.18 -2.27 6.63
C LEU A 81 1.10 -2.94 5.62
N VAL A 82 0.74 -2.88 4.35
CA VAL A 82 1.65 -3.05 3.22
C VAL A 82 1.96 -1.66 2.70
N TRP A 83 3.22 -1.23 2.76
CA TRP A 83 3.62 0.09 2.30
C TRP A 83 4.70 -0.04 1.23
N MET A 84 4.38 0.46 0.05
CA MET A 84 5.25 0.53 -1.11
C MET A 84 5.68 1.98 -1.35
N ALA A 85 6.98 2.24 -1.34
CA ALA A 85 7.54 3.55 -1.61
C ALA A 85 8.96 3.41 -2.20
N PRO A 86 9.50 4.42 -2.89
CA PRO A 86 10.85 4.33 -3.46
C PRO A 86 11.94 4.07 -2.42
N THR A 87 11.79 4.66 -1.24
CA THR A 87 12.71 4.53 -0.10
C THR A 87 11.96 4.69 1.21
N PHE A 88 12.56 4.22 2.31
CA PHE A 88 12.08 4.49 3.67
C PHE A 88 13.20 5.07 4.54
N SER A 89 12.86 6.06 5.37
CA SER A 89 13.79 6.52 6.40
C SER A 89 14.09 5.44 7.45
N THR A 90 15.21 5.60 8.15
CA THR A 90 15.57 4.73 9.29
C THR A 90 14.49 4.75 10.38
N GLU A 91 13.87 5.91 10.63
CA GLU A 91 12.78 6.03 11.60
C GLU A 91 11.58 5.13 11.22
N THR A 92 11.20 5.15 9.94
CA THR A 92 10.11 4.32 9.40
C THR A 92 10.46 2.84 9.45
N GLN A 93 11.69 2.46 9.11
CA GLN A 93 12.15 1.07 9.22
C GLN A 93 12.14 0.56 10.67
N GLU A 94 12.58 1.39 11.62
CA GLU A 94 12.54 1.07 13.05
C GLU A 94 11.12 0.95 13.57
N TRP A 95 10.23 1.85 13.15
CA TRP A 95 8.81 1.81 13.49
C TRP A 95 8.15 0.52 12.97
N ALA A 96 8.37 0.16 11.71
CA ALA A 96 7.83 -1.06 11.11
C ALA A 96 8.31 -2.30 11.87
N ARG A 97 9.60 -2.35 12.22
CA ARG A 97 10.17 -3.43 13.04
C ARG A 97 9.50 -3.55 14.40
N LYS A 98 9.17 -2.43 15.07
CA LYS A 98 8.45 -2.42 16.36
C LYS A 98 7.00 -2.92 16.23
N ARG A 99 6.37 -2.75 15.06
CA ARG A 99 5.03 -3.33 14.78
C ARG A 99 5.06 -4.83 14.46
N GLY A 100 6.24 -5.43 14.35
CA GLY A 100 6.40 -6.87 14.12
C GLY A 100 5.75 -7.32 12.81
N PRO A 101 5.01 -8.44 12.77
CA PRO A 101 4.43 -8.99 11.54
C PRO A 101 3.26 -8.15 11.00
N MET A 102 2.93 -7.01 11.61
CA MET A 102 1.84 -6.14 11.16
C MET A 102 2.26 -5.13 10.10
N THR A 103 3.52 -5.09 9.68
CA THR A 103 3.99 -4.12 8.68
C THR A 103 4.98 -4.72 7.71
N LEU A 104 4.64 -4.64 6.42
CA LEU A 104 5.50 -4.99 5.31
C LEU A 104 5.90 -3.72 4.56
N LEU A 105 7.19 -3.37 4.64
CA LEU A 105 7.80 -2.33 3.81
C LEU A 105 8.38 -2.95 2.54
N VAL A 106 8.06 -2.34 1.39
CA VAL A 106 8.51 -2.75 0.06
C VAL A 106 9.10 -1.52 -0.65
N GLU A 107 10.41 -1.54 -0.90
CA GLU A 107 11.08 -0.46 -1.62
C GLU A 107 10.91 -0.66 -3.12
N VAL A 108 10.08 0.17 -3.75
CA VAL A 108 9.76 0.11 -5.18
C VAL A 108 9.46 1.49 -5.72
N ASP A 109 10.01 1.80 -6.89
CA ASP A 109 9.71 3.01 -7.65
C ASP A 109 9.05 2.62 -8.99
N GLY A 110 7.71 2.62 -9.00
CA GLY A 110 6.90 2.23 -10.15
C GLY A 110 6.47 0.76 -10.16
N GLU A 111 6.92 0.00 -11.17
CA GLU A 111 6.47 -1.38 -11.39
C GLU A 111 6.93 -2.31 -10.25
N LEU A 112 6.00 -3.08 -9.70
CA LEU A 112 6.27 -4.04 -8.63
C LEU A 112 6.93 -5.32 -9.18
N PRO A 113 8.21 -5.59 -8.83
CA PRO A 113 8.93 -6.76 -9.30
C PRO A 113 8.27 -8.07 -8.83
N ALA A 114 8.47 -9.16 -9.57
CA ALA A 114 7.84 -10.44 -9.28
C ALA A 114 8.17 -11.00 -7.87
N ASP A 115 9.39 -10.76 -7.37
CA ASP A 115 9.78 -11.18 -6.03
C ASP A 115 9.04 -10.40 -4.93
N ASP A 116 8.88 -9.09 -5.11
CA ASP A 116 8.12 -8.27 -4.18
C ASP A 116 6.62 -8.56 -4.24
N ARG A 117 6.07 -8.84 -5.43
CA ARG A 117 4.69 -9.34 -5.55
C ARG A 117 4.48 -10.61 -4.73
N ARG A 118 5.35 -11.62 -4.89
CA ARG A 118 5.29 -12.86 -4.10
C ARG A 118 5.47 -12.61 -2.60
N ARG A 119 6.25 -11.61 -2.22
CA ARG A 119 6.43 -11.22 -0.81
C ARG A 119 5.14 -10.62 -0.24
N VAL A 120 4.47 -9.76 -1.00
CA VAL A 120 3.16 -9.18 -0.63
C VAL A 120 2.08 -10.25 -0.54
N GLU A 121 1.97 -11.12 -1.55
CA GLU A 121 1.01 -12.23 -1.57
C GLU A 121 1.16 -13.14 -0.35
N ARG A 122 2.39 -13.52 -0.01
CA ARG A 122 2.66 -14.33 1.20
C ARG A 122 2.25 -13.62 2.48
N PHE A 123 2.52 -12.32 2.57
CA PHE A 123 2.12 -11.53 3.73
C PHE A 123 0.60 -11.47 3.88
N VAL A 124 -0.13 -11.20 2.80
CA VAL A 124 -1.60 -11.19 2.80
C VAL A 124 -2.17 -12.56 3.14
N ALA A 125 -1.63 -13.64 2.56
CA ALA A 125 -2.06 -15.01 2.85
C ALA A 125 -1.90 -15.38 4.33
N ILE A 126 -0.82 -14.93 4.98
CA ILE A 126 -0.61 -15.14 6.42
C ILE A 126 -1.70 -14.43 7.23
N LEU A 127 -2.07 -13.19 6.87
CA LEU A 127 -3.12 -12.46 7.57
C LEU A 127 -4.49 -13.12 7.42
N SER A 128 -4.86 -13.54 6.21
CA SER A 128 -6.13 -14.27 5.97
C SER A 128 -6.17 -15.59 6.72
N GLY A 129 -5.04 -16.30 6.84
CA GLY A 129 -4.93 -17.53 7.62
C GLY A 129 -4.97 -17.34 9.14
N GLN A 130 -4.62 -16.16 9.66
CA GLN A 130 -4.73 -15.82 11.09
C GLN A 130 -6.15 -15.36 11.48
N ALA A 131 -6.96 -14.93 10.51
CA ALA A 131 -8.32 -14.47 10.72
C ALA A 131 -9.39 -15.59 10.61
N ALA A 132 -8.98 -16.79 10.20
CA ALA A 132 -9.80 -17.99 10.06
C ALA A 132 -9.78 -18.87 11.32
#